data_AF-A0A2U2C180-F1
#
_entry.id   AF-A0A2U2C180-F1
#
_cell.length_a   1.000
_cell.length_b   1.000
_cell.length_c   1.000
_cell.angle_alpha   90.00
_cell.angle_beta   90.00
_cell.angle_gamma   90.00
#
_symmetry.space_group_name_H-M   'P 1'
#
loop_
_entity.id
_entity.type
_entity.pdbx_description
1 polymer ?
#
loop_
_entity_poly.entity_id
_entity_poly.type
_entity_poly.pdbx_seq_one_letter_code
_entity_poly.pdbx_strand_id
1 'polypeptide(L)' 'MKTTSSIETIVRAGGSVIIDSSIMTTSIEKIVRAASPTSQIIIKDADKMMVSSIEKIAKAANGKTVIFDLT' A
#
# COMPACT_ATOMS: atom_id res chain seq x y z
N MET A 1 6.01 -13.02 8.46
CA MET A 1 5.61 -11.87 7.62
C MET A 1 6.19 -12.07 6.21
N LYS A 2 5.45 -11.78 5.13
CA LYS A 2 6.04 -11.76 3.78
C LYS A 2 6.95 -10.52 3.67
N THR A 3 8.03 -10.59 2.89
CA THR A 3 8.92 -9.43 2.67
C THR A 3 8.25 -8.42 1.73
N THR A 4 8.66 -7.15 1.81
CA THR A 4 8.20 -6.08 0.91
C THR A 4 8.35 -6.48 -0.56
N SER A 5 9.50 -7.03 -0.94
CA SER A 5 9.77 -7.47 -2.32
C SER A 5 8.83 -8.58 -2.79
N SER A 6 8.43 -9.51 -1.92
CA SER A 6 7.43 -10.53 -2.29
C SER A 6 6.06 -9.90 -2.57
N ILE A 7 5.66 -8.91 -1.77
CA ILE A 7 4.38 -8.21 -1.95
C ILE A 7 4.42 -7.38 -3.24
N GLU A 8 5.53 -6.70 -3.54
CA GLU A 8 5.75 -5.98 -4.80
C GLU A 8 5.53 -6.89 -6.02
N THR A 9 6.06 -8.12 -6.00
CA THR A 9 5.86 -9.07 -7.10
C THR A 9 4.38 -9.44 -7.28
N ILE A 10 3.64 -9.63 -6.20
CA ILE A 10 2.20 -9.95 -6.24
C ILE A 10 1.41 -8.81 -6.86
N VAL A 11 1.60 -7.58 -6.35
CA VAL A 11 0.84 -6.43 -6.86
C VAL A 11 1.26 -6.07 -8.28
N ARG A 12 2.52 -6.24 -8.66
CA ARG A 12 2.99 -6.02 -10.03
C ARG A 12 2.34 -6.99 -11.03
N ALA A 13 2.04 -8.22 -10.59
CA ALA A 13 1.33 -9.20 -11.39
C ALA A 13 -0.20 -8.97 -11.45
N GLY A 14 -0.70 -7.87 -10.86
CA GLY A 14 -2.14 -7.55 -10.80
C GLY A 14 -2.87 -8.15 -9.61
N GLY A 15 -2.17 -8.80 -8.69
CA GLY A 15 -2.74 -9.25 -7.43
C GLY A 15 -3.16 -8.08 -6.54
N SER A 16 -4.17 -8.32 -5.70
CA SER A 16 -4.61 -7.39 -4.66
C SER A 16 -4.12 -7.87 -3.30
N VAL A 17 -3.81 -6.93 -2.40
CA VAL A 17 -3.22 -7.24 -1.09
C VAL A 17 -3.84 -6.39 0.01
N ILE A 18 -3.89 -6.95 1.21
CA ILE A 18 -4.25 -6.25 2.44
C ILE A 18 -2.98 -6.16 3.28
N ILE A 19 -2.65 -4.97 3.74
CA ILE A 19 -1.44 -4.64 4.48
C ILE A 19 -1.84 -3.93 5.77
N ASP A 20 -1.15 -4.22 6.86
CA ASP A 20 -1.34 -3.56 8.15
C ASP A 20 -0.52 -2.24 8.23
N SER A 21 -1.06 -1.22 8.90
CA SER A 21 -0.40 0.09 9.04
C SER A 21 0.90 0.06 9.86
N SER A 22 1.18 -1.02 10.59
CA SER A 22 2.47 -1.24 11.27
C SER A 22 3.65 -1.42 10.31
N ILE A 23 3.41 -1.69 9.02
CA ILE A 23 4.47 -1.68 8.01
C ILE A 23 5.02 -0.26 7.83
N MET A 24 6.35 -0.14 7.78
CA MET A 24 7.00 1.14 7.51
C MET A 24 6.43 1.84 6.28
N THR A 25 6.08 3.12 6.40
CA THR A 25 5.52 3.94 5.32
C THR A 25 6.32 3.82 4.02
N THR A 26 7.65 3.83 4.10
CA THR A 26 8.53 3.69 2.92
C THR A 26 8.42 2.34 2.22
N SER A 27 8.09 1.27 2.95
CA SER A 27 7.80 -0.05 2.36
C SER A 27 6.43 -0.07 1.68
N ILE A 28 5.43 0.56 2.30
CA ILE A 28 4.09 0.69 1.69
C ILE A 28 4.19 1.51 0.39
N GLU A 29 4.94 2.62 0.38
CA GLU A 29 5.20 3.41 -0.82
C GLU A 29 5.83 2.57 -1.95
N LYS A 30 6.78 1.68 -1.64
CA LYS A 30 7.39 0.78 -2.64
C LYS A 30 6.36 -0.18 -3.23
N ILE A 31 5.55 -0.80 -2.39
CA ILE A 31 4.48 -1.72 -2.81
C ILE A 31 3.47 -1.00 -3.70
N VAL A 32 3.02 0.17 -3.27
CA VAL A 32 2.04 1.00 -3.99
C VAL A 32 2.59 1.48 -5.35
N ARG A 33 3.87 1.87 -5.42
CA ARG A 33 4.51 2.22 -6.71
C ARG A 33 4.57 1.03 -7.67
N ALA A 34 4.82 -0.18 -7.14
CA ALA A 34 4.96 -1.40 -7.92
C ALA A 34 3.63 -1.99 -8.39
N ALA A 35 2.50 -1.56 -7.85
CA ALA A 35 1.19 -2.09 -8.19
C ALA A 35 0.84 -1.91 -9.67
N SER A 36 0.09 -2.86 -10.24
CA SER A 36 -0.47 -2.71 -11.58
C SER A 36 -1.76 -1.86 -11.52
N PRO A 37 -2.29 -1.39 -12.67
CA PRO A 37 -3.56 -0.67 -12.71
C PRO A 37 -4.77 -1.48 -12.23
N THR A 38 -4.69 -2.81 -12.23
CA THR A 38 -5.78 -3.71 -11.81
C THR A 38 -5.65 -4.16 -10.36
N SER A 39 -4.52 -3.88 -9.72
CA SER A 39 -4.29 -4.20 -8.32
C SER A 39 -5.11 -3.31 -7.40
N GLN A 40 -5.50 -3.85 -6.25
CA GLN A 40 -6.01 -3.08 -5.14
C GLN A 40 -5.13 -3.31 -3.91
N ILE A 41 -4.75 -2.23 -3.25
CA ILE A 41 -4.01 -2.28 -1.99
C ILE A 41 -4.90 -1.70 -0.92
N ILE A 42 -5.17 -2.49 0.12
CA ILE A 42 -5.93 -2.05 1.29
C ILE A 42 -4.95 -1.93 2.45
N ILE A 43 -4.87 -0.75 3.06
CA ILE A 43 -4.08 -0.50 4.26
C ILE A 43 -5.04 -0.49 5.45
N LYS A 44 -4.98 -1.54 6.27
CA LYS A 44 -5.73 -1.69 7.52
C LYS A 44 -5.17 -0.80 8.63
N ASP A 45 -6.05 -0.44 9.56
CA ASP A 45 -5.74 0.39 10.73
C ASP A 45 -5.04 1.69 10.32
N ALA A 46 -5.45 2.29 9.19
CA ALA A 46 -4.81 3.48 8.65
C ALA A 46 -5.10 4.73 9.50
N ASP A 47 -6.11 4.69 10.36
CA ASP A 47 -6.40 5.69 11.40
C ASP A 47 -5.23 5.86 12.39
N LYS A 48 -4.45 4.81 12.61
CA LYS A 48 -3.23 4.83 13.45
C LYS A 48 -2.03 5.48 12.76
N MET A 49 -2.11 5.77 11.46
CA MET A 49 -1.04 6.42 10.72
C MET A 49 -1.11 7.94 10.87
N MET A 50 0.05 8.59 10.87
CA MET A 50 0.09 10.04 10.70
C MET A 50 -0.50 10.41 9.32
N VAL A 51 -1.30 11.47 9.28
CA VAL A 51 -1.88 12.01 8.03
C VAL A 51 -0.80 12.25 6.97
N SER A 52 0.36 12.76 7.36
CA SER A 52 1.50 12.98 6.44
C SER A 52 2.03 11.70 5.80
N SER A 53 1.94 10.55 6.48
CA SER A 53 2.29 9.24 5.92
C SER A 53 1.24 8.77 4.92
N ILE A 54 -0.04 8.96 5.22
CA ILE A 54 -1.16 8.67 4.31
C ILE A 54 -1.01 9.48 3.02
N GLU A 55 -0.72 10.79 3.12
CA GLU A 55 -0.49 11.65 1.96
C GLU A 55 0.68 11.18 1.09
N LYS A 56 1.80 10.75 1.69
CA LYS A 56 2.95 10.21 0.95
C LYS A 56 2.59 8.95 0.19
N ILE A 57 1.85 8.04 0.82
CA ILE A 57 1.40 6.80 0.19
C ILE A 57 0.41 7.10 -0.95
N ALA A 58 -0.56 7.99 -0.72
CA ALA A 58 -1.51 8.40 -1.75
C ALA A 58 -0.81 9.03 -2.96
N LYS A 59 0.19 9.90 -2.74
CA LYS A 59 1.03 10.46 -3.82
C LYS A 59 1.81 9.36 -4.57
N ALA A 60 2.33 8.37 -3.84
CA ALA A 60 3.06 7.24 -4.43
C ALA A 60 2.18 6.35 -5.32
N ALA A 61 0.86 6.32 -5.09
CA ALA A 61 -0.09 5.54 -5.89
C ALA A 61 -0.14 5.97 -7.35
N ASN A 62 0.02 7.27 -7.62
CA ASN A 62 0.05 7.84 -8.96
C ASN A 62 -1.08 7.30 -9.87
N GLY A 63 -2.33 7.44 -9.41
CA GLY A 63 -3.54 7.00 -10.11
C GLY A 63 -3.96 5.55 -9.89
N LYS A 64 -3.19 4.76 -9.12
CA LYS A 64 -3.57 3.40 -8.72
C LYS A 64 -4.50 3.41 -7.51
N THR A 65 -5.34 2.39 -7.38
CA THR A 65 -6.29 2.27 -6.28
C THR A 65 -5.59 1.82 -4.99
N VAL A 66 -5.59 2.71 -4.01
CA VAL A 66 -5.20 2.42 -2.63
C VAL A 66 -6.36 2.79 -1.73
N ILE A 67 -6.79 1.86 -0.89
CA ILE A 67 -7.88 2.04 0.07
C ILE A 67 -7.24 2.13 1.45
N PHE A 68 -7.54 3.22 2.17
CA PHE A 68 -7.15 3.40 3.56
C PHE A 68 -8.36 3.04 4.41
N ASP A 69 -8.28 1.93 5.13
CA ASP A 69 -9.30 1.53 6.09
C ASP A 69 -9.06 2.28 7.40
N LEU A 70 -9.95 3.24 7.69
CA LEU A 70 -9.88 4.14 8.83
C LEU A 70 -10.78 3.68 9.99
N THR A 71 -11.24 2.42 9.97
CA THR A 71 -12.17 1.86 10.96
C THR A 71 -11.47 1.12 12.09
#